data_AF-A0A951C9W3-F1
#
_entry.id   AF-A0A951C9W3-F1
#
_cell.length_a   1.000
_cell.length_b   1.000
_cell.length_c   1.000
_cell.angle_alpha   90.00
_cell.angle_beta   90.00
_cell.angle_gamma   90.00
#
_symmetry.space_group_name_H-M   'P 1'
#
loop_
_entity.id
_entity.type
_entity.pdbx_description
1 polymer ?
#
loop_
_entity_poly.entity_id
_entity_poly.type
_entity_poly.pdbx_seq_one_letter_code
_entity_poly.pdbx_strand_id
1 'polypeptide(L)' 'LRVMDLTAITFCSDNGLPIVVFDLMAPGNIRRALLGEPIGTLIR' A
#
# COMPACT_ATOMS: atom_id res chain seq x y z
N LEU A 1 0.66 14.08 3.58
CA LEU A 1 0.25 12.66 3.47
C LEU A 1 1.14 11.83 4.40
N ARG A 2 0.68 11.56 5.63
CA ARG A 2 1.35 10.65 6.58
C ARG A 2 0.64 9.31 6.47
N VAL A 3 1.08 8.48 5.53
CA VAL A 3 0.49 7.16 5.28
C VAL A 3 1.00 6.12 6.30
N MET A 4 2.24 6.30 6.77
CA MET A 4 2.93 5.40 7.69
C MET A 4 4.13 6.13 8.33
N ASP A 5 4.55 5.73 9.52
CA ASP A 5 5.77 6.26 10.15
C ASP A 5 7.03 5.87 9.38
N LEU A 6 8.02 6.76 9.36
CA LEU A 6 9.24 6.61 8.56
C LEU A 6 9.94 5.26 8.80
N THR A 7 10.01 4.83 10.06
CA THR A 7 10.63 3.56 10.47
C THR A 7 10.01 2.33 9.81
N ALA A 8 8.67 2.32 9.67
CA ALA A 8 7.97 1.19 9.06
C ALA A 8 8.12 1.19 7.53
N ILE A 9 8.23 2.37 6.90
CA ILE A 9 8.56 2.47 5.47
C ILE A 9 9.98 1.93 5.23
N THR A 10 10.95 2.37 6.02
CA THR A 10 12.35 1.90 5.90
C THR A 10 12.46 0.40 6.13
N PHE A 11 11.81 -0.13 7.19
CA PHE A 11 11.79 -1.57 7.45
C PHE A 11 11.25 -2.39 6.27
N CYS A 12 10.14 -1.96 5.68
CA CYS A 12 9.55 -2.66 4.54
C CYS A 12 10.40 -2.53 3.28
N SER A 13 11.00 -1.37 3.03
CA SER A 13 11.91 -1.15 1.90
C SER A 13 13.19 -1.99 2.03
N ASP A 14 13.79 -2.03 3.22
CA ASP A 14 14.98 -2.85 3.51
C ASP A 14 14.73 -4.35 3.37
N ASN A 15 13.51 -4.80 3.69
CA ASN A 15 13.10 -6.21 3.54
C ASN A 15 12.50 -6.52 2.16
N GLY A 16 12.45 -5.54 1.23
CA GLY A 16 11.87 -5.71 -0.09
C GLY A 16 10.38 -6.10 -0.07
N LEU A 17 9.66 -5.71 0.99
CA LEU A 17 8.24 -5.98 1.14
C LEU A 17 7.44 -4.91 0.37
N PRO A 18 6.72 -5.29 -0.70
CA PRO A 18 5.92 -4.33 -1.47
C PRO A 18 4.75 -3.81 -0.63
N ILE A 19 4.65 -2.49 -0.48
CA ILE A 19 3.53 -1.85 0.23
C ILE A 19 2.58 -1.25 -0.81
N VAL A 20 1.31 -1.65 -0.76
CA VAL A 20 0.24 -1.06 -1.58
C VAL A 20 -0.60 -0.13 -0.73
N VAL A 21 -0.58 1.16 -1.06
CA VAL A 21 -1.35 2.19 -0.36
C VAL A 21 -2.58 2.54 -1.19
N PHE A 22 -3.76 2.25 -0.67
CA PHE A 22 -5.03 2.56 -1.34
C PHE A 22 -6.06 3.13 -0.36
N ASP A 23 -7.07 3.81 -0.89
CA ASP A 23 -8.18 4.31 -0.09
C ASP A 23 -9.17 3.18 0.22
N LEU A 24 -9.36 2.90 1.51
CA LEU A 24 -10.31 1.89 2.00
C LEU A 24 -11.78 2.33 1.84
N MET A 25 -12.05 3.64 1.90
CA MET A 25 -13.40 4.19 1.84
C MET A 25 -13.95 4.23 0.42
N ALA A 26 -13.07 4.19 -0.57
CA ALA A 26 -13.47 4.12 -1.97
C ALA A 26 -14.14 2.77 -2.26
N PRO A 27 -15.40 2.77 -2.73
CA PRO A 27 -16.14 1.53 -2.97
C PRO A 27 -15.45 0.66 -4.01
N GLY A 28 -15.28 -0.63 -3.68
CA GLY A 28 -14.65 -1.62 -4.56
C GLY A 28 -13.14 -1.75 -4.41
N ASN A 29 -12.45 -0.84 -3.71
CA ASN A 29 -10.98 -0.91 -3.59
C ASN A 29 -10.49 -2.15 -2.84
N ILE A 30 -11.18 -2.60 -1.79
CA ILE A 30 -10.83 -3.85 -1.08
C ILE A 30 -10.83 -5.06 -2.03
N ARG A 31 -11.89 -5.18 -2.85
CA ARG A 31 -12.02 -6.27 -3.83
C ARG A 31 -10.90 -6.21 -4.87
N ARG A 32 -10.62 -5.01 -5.39
CA ARG A 32 -9.57 -4.78 -6.37
C ARG A 32 -8.18 -5.07 -5.78
N ALA A 33 -7.96 -4.77 -4.51
CA ALA A 33 -6.72 -5.09 -3.78
C ALA A 33 -6.48 -6.60 -3.74
N LEU A 34 -7.51 -7.36 -3.37
CA LEU A 34 -7.46 -8.83 -3.30
C LEU A 34 -7.27 -9.47 -4.68
N LEU A 35 -7.78 -8.84 -5.73
CA LEU A 35 -7.60 -9.28 -7.11
C LEU A 35 -6.21 -8.91 -7.69
N GLY A 36 -5.38 -8.18 -6.94
CA GLY A 36 -4.07 -7.71 -7.40
C GLY A 36 -4.16 -6.65 -8.50
N GLU A 37 -5.29 -5.96 -8.62
CA GLU A 37 -5.41 -4.85 -9.56
C GLU A 37 -4.52 -3.68 -9.15
N PRO A 38 -4.00 -2.89 -10.11
CA PRO A 38 -3.23 -1.70 -9.81
C PRO A 38 -4.14 -0.64 -9.19
N ILE A 39 -4.22 -0.63 -7.86
CA ILE A 39 -4.96 0.35 -7.08
C ILE A 39 -4.01 1.16 -6.19
N GLY A 40 -4.26 2.47 -6.13
CA GLY A 40 -3.48 3.38 -5.31
C GLY A 40 -2.00 3.44 -5.72
N THR A 41 -1.11 3.52 -4.74
CA THR A 41 0.34 3.70 -4.93
C THR A 41 1.09 2.49 -4.42
N LEU A 42 1.90 1.88 -5.30
CA LEU A 42 2.87 0.85 -4.92
C LEU A 42 4.17 1.51 -4.49
N ILE A 43 4.59 1.25 -3.26
CA ILE A 43 5.90 1.62 -2.73
C ILE A 43 6.81 0.40 -2.86
N ARG A 44 7.99 0.62 -3.44
CA ARG A 44 9.08 -0.34 -3.55
C ARG A 44 10.23 0.09 -2.67
#